data_AF-A0A820HEA9-F1
#
_entry.id   AF-A0A820HEA9-F1
#
_cell.length_a   1.000
_cell.length_b   1.000
_cell.length_c   1.000
_cell.angle_alpha   90.00
_cell.angle_beta   90.00
_cell.angle_gamma   90.00
#
_symmetry.space_group_name_H-M   'P 1'
#
loop_
_entity.id
_entity.type
_entity.pdbx_description
1 polymer ?
#
loop_
_entity_poly.entity_id
_entity_poly.type
_entity_poly.pdbx_seq_one_letter_code
_entity_poly.pdbx_strand_id
1 'polypeptide(L)'
;METFFIRAFYEQVGKASQHSTIALALEQLFYVFAIHTLCNQSTDFIRLKLLSADQIYELETHVLPDMYTRLRPNLVALVDAFDLHDFELNSCLGRYDGQAYEALMERARLNPSNRHRVHPVWLSVKQGTLSKL
;
A
#
# COMPACT_ATOMS: atom_id res chain seq x y z
N MET A 1 -14.12 -13.46 10.45
CA MET A 1 -13.96 -11.99 10.57
C MET A 1 -14.01 -11.30 9.22
N GLU A 2 -13.45 -11.87 8.15
CA GLU A 2 -13.43 -11.21 6.82
C GLU A 2 -14.80 -10.99 6.19
N THR A 3 -15.75 -11.93 6.36
CA THR A 3 -17.15 -11.74 5.94
C THR A 3 -17.81 -10.53 6.59
N PHE A 4 -17.43 -10.20 7.84
CA PHE A 4 -17.94 -9.00 8.52
C PHE A 4 -17.41 -7.72 7.86
N PHE A 5 -16.12 -7.68 7.51
CA PHE A 5 -15.54 -6.54 6.81
C PHE A 5 -16.16 -6.33 5.43
N ILE A 6 -16.34 -7.39 4.64
CA ILE A 6 -16.99 -7.30 3.32
C ILE A 6 -18.41 -6.74 3.46
N ARG A 7 -19.19 -7.27 4.42
CA ARG A 7 -20.55 -6.81 4.68
C ARG A 7 -20.60 -5.35 5.12
N ALA A 8 -19.76 -4.99 6.09
CA ALA A 8 -19.69 -3.63 6.60
C ALA A 8 -19.29 -2.65 5.49
N PHE A 9 -18.31 -3.00 4.66
CA PHE A 9 -17.88 -2.19 3.52
C PHE A 9 -19.04 -1.98 2.54
N TYR A 10 -19.74 -3.05 2.13
CA TYR A 10 -20.88 -2.98 1.24
C TYR A 10 -22.00 -2.07 1.78
N GLU A 11 -22.32 -2.19 3.07
CA GLU A 11 -23.31 -1.35 3.74
C GLU A 11 -22.90 0.14 3.75
N GLN A 12 -21.61 0.45 3.90
CA GLN A 12 -21.12 1.83 3.87
C GLN A 12 -21.10 2.42 2.46
N VAL A 13 -20.72 1.62 1.45
CA VAL A 13 -20.80 2.03 0.03
C VAL A 13 -22.24 2.36 -0.35
N GLY A 14 -23.20 1.53 0.08
CA GLY A 14 -24.62 1.78 -0.15
C GLY A 14 -25.13 3.10 0.43
N LYS A 15 -24.57 3.56 1.56
CA LYS A 15 -24.90 4.88 2.14
C LYS A 15 -24.23 6.05 1.42
N ALA A 16 -23.05 5.83 0.85
CA ALA A 16 -22.29 6.83 0.10
C ALA A 16 -22.85 7.11 -1.32
N SER A 17 -23.92 6.39 -1.72
CA SER A 17 -24.60 6.49 -3.02
C SER A 17 -25.20 7.88 -3.36
N GLN A 18 -25.14 8.84 -2.44
CA GLN A 18 -25.62 10.21 -2.66
C GLN A 18 -24.79 11.00 -3.69
N HIS A 19 -23.52 10.62 -3.92
CA HIS A 19 -22.64 11.25 -4.90
C HIS A 19 -22.13 10.22 -5.91
N SER A 20 -22.53 10.33 -7.17
CA SER A 20 -22.28 9.30 -8.20
C SER A 20 -20.80 9.00 -8.44
N THR A 21 -19.93 10.03 -8.41
CA THR A 21 -18.49 9.85 -8.67
C THR A 21 -17.76 9.16 -7.52
N ILE A 22 -18.10 9.53 -6.27
CA ILE A 22 -17.48 8.95 -5.07
C ILE A 22 -17.98 7.51 -4.89
N ALA A 23 -19.28 7.28 -5.09
CA ALA A 23 -19.88 5.96 -5.04
C ALA A 23 -19.19 5.01 -6.03
N LEU A 24 -18.95 5.44 -7.28
CA LEU A 24 -18.25 4.63 -8.28
C LEU A 24 -16.83 4.24 -7.83
N ALA A 25 -16.06 5.17 -7.29
CA ALA A 25 -14.69 4.88 -6.83
C ALA A 25 -14.67 3.92 -5.63
N LEU A 26 -15.62 4.07 -4.70
CA LEU A 26 -15.76 3.19 -3.54
C LEU A 26 -16.30 1.81 -3.92
N GLU A 27 -17.19 1.71 -4.90
CA GLU A 27 -17.66 0.45 -5.48
C GLU A 27 -16.51 -0.31 -6.16
N GLN A 28 -15.69 0.39 -6.97
CA GLN A 28 -14.50 -0.20 -7.57
C GLN A 28 -13.52 -0.73 -6.52
N LEU A 29 -13.29 0.05 -5.45
CA LEU A 29 -12.44 -0.37 -4.33
C LEU A 29 -13.04 -1.58 -3.59
N PHE A 30 -14.36 -1.60 -3.38
CA PHE A 30 -15.07 -2.73 -2.80
C PHE A 30 -14.90 -4.00 -3.63
N TYR A 31 -15.09 -3.91 -4.95
CA TYR A 31 -14.91 -5.08 -5.84
C TYR A 31 -13.50 -5.62 -5.80
N VAL A 32 -12.50 -4.74 -5.85
CA VAL A 32 -11.08 -5.12 -5.72
C VAL A 32 -10.84 -5.84 -4.39
N PHE A 33 -11.32 -5.26 -3.28
CA PHE A 33 -11.18 -5.85 -1.96
C PHE A 33 -11.87 -7.23 -1.87
N ALA A 34 -13.11 -7.33 -2.32
CA ALA A 34 -13.90 -8.56 -2.25
C ALA A 34 -13.29 -9.69 -3.10
N ILE A 35 -12.86 -9.39 -4.33
CA ILE A 35 -12.24 -10.37 -5.23
C ILE A 35 -10.88 -10.80 -4.66
N HIS A 36 -10.06 -9.86 -4.19
CA HIS A 36 -8.76 -10.17 -3.60
C HIS A 36 -8.90 -11.07 -2.35
N THR A 37 -9.83 -10.74 -1.45
CA THR A 37 -10.14 -11.57 -0.29
C THR A 37 -10.62 -12.96 -0.69
N LEU A 38 -11.49 -13.06 -1.69
CA LEU A 38 -12.00 -14.33 -2.21
C LEU A 38 -10.87 -15.19 -2.78
N CYS A 39 -9.96 -14.62 -3.58
CA CYS A 39 -8.82 -15.34 -4.14
C CYS A 39 -7.88 -15.84 -3.03
N ASN A 40 -7.59 -15.01 -2.01
CA ASN A 40 -6.77 -15.40 -0.87
C ASN A 40 -7.41 -16.54 -0.04
N GLN A 41 -8.74 -16.59 0.06
CA GLN A 41 -9.49 -17.62 0.79
C GLN A 41 -10.10 -18.70 -0.11
N SER A 42 -9.60 -18.83 -1.34
CA SER A 42 -10.12 -19.72 -2.40
C SER A 42 -10.31 -21.18 -1.99
N THR A 43 -9.49 -21.68 -1.06
CA THR A 43 -9.47 -23.09 -0.65
C THR A 43 -10.84 -23.57 -0.15
N ASP A 44 -11.53 -22.78 0.67
CA ASP A 44 -12.83 -23.17 1.23
C ASP A 44 -13.94 -23.13 0.17
N PHE A 45 -13.89 -22.17 -0.76
CA PHE A 45 -14.84 -22.06 -1.87
C PHE A 45 -14.73 -23.25 -2.83
N ILE A 46 -13.50 -23.70 -3.12
CA ILE A 46 -13.26 -24.90 -3.93
C ILE A 46 -13.76 -26.15 -3.19
N ARG A 47 -13.47 -26.29 -1.89
CA ARG A 47 -13.91 -27.44 -1.08
C ARG A 47 -15.43 -27.55 -1.01
N LEU A 48 -16.11 -26.42 -0.86
CA LEU A 48 -17.58 -26.34 -0.85
C LEU A 48 -18.19 -26.43 -2.26
N LYS A 49 -17.37 -26.57 -3.31
CA LYS A 49 -17.79 -26.61 -4.73
C LYS A 49 -18.62 -25.40 -5.15
N LEU A 50 -18.38 -24.25 -4.50
CA LEU A 50 -19.03 -22.99 -4.83
C LEU A 50 -18.37 -22.33 -6.04
N LEU A 51 -17.06 -22.51 -6.20
CA LEU A 51 -16.26 -22.01 -7.32
C LEU A 51 -15.28 -23.08 -7.79
N SER A 52 -14.98 -23.10 -9.09
CA SER A 52 -13.92 -23.95 -9.64
C SER A 52 -12.55 -23.28 -9.54
N ALA A 53 -11.49 -24.09 -9.57
CA ALA A 53 -10.12 -23.58 -9.63
C ALA A 53 -9.89 -22.68 -10.87
N ASP A 54 -10.49 -23.05 -12.00
CA ASP A 54 -10.40 -22.26 -13.24
C ASP A 54 -11.07 -20.89 -13.09
N GLN A 55 -12.23 -20.81 -12.42
CA GLN A 55 -12.91 -19.54 -12.16
C GLN A 55 -12.08 -18.63 -11.26
N ILE A 56 -11.43 -19.18 -10.24
CA ILE A 56 -10.54 -18.42 -9.36
C ILE A 56 -9.32 -17.93 -10.13
N TYR A 57 -8.76 -18.77 -11.01
CA TYR A 57 -7.66 -18.40 -11.87
C TYR A 57 -8.05 -17.23 -12.80
N GLU A 58 -9.19 -17.30 -13.47
CA GLU A 58 -9.71 -16.22 -14.33
C GLU A 58 -9.96 -14.91 -13.56
N LEU A 59 -10.47 -15.00 -12.32
CA LEU A 59 -10.65 -13.84 -11.46
C LEU A 59 -9.31 -13.16 -11.14
N GLU A 60 -8.27 -13.94 -10.86
CA GLU A 60 -6.95 -13.44 -10.49
C GLU A 60 -6.17 -12.88 -11.69
N THR A 61 -6.26 -13.52 -12.86
CA THR A 61 -5.45 -13.18 -14.04
C THR A 61 -6.07 -12.13 -14.94
N HIS A 62 -7.40 -12.04 -15.00
CA HIS A 62 -8.10 -11.15 -15.92
C HIS A 62 -8.94 -10.09 -15.20
N VAL A 63 -9.87 -10.53 -14.34
CA VAL A 63 -10.84 -9.61 -13.74
C VAL A 63 -10.18 -8.63 -12.77
N LEU A 64 -9.30 -9.12 -11.90
CA LEU A 64 -8.66 -8.29 -10.88
C LEU A 64 -7.69 -7.26 -11.50
N PRO A 65 -6.82 -7.60 -12.47
CA PRO A 65 -6.01 -6.61 -13.21
C PRO A 65 -6.82 -5.56 -13.97
N ASP A 66 -7.94 -5.96 -14.58
CA ASP A 66 -8.85 -5.02 -15.24
C ASP A 66 -9.45 -4.02 -14.25
N MET A 67 -9.85 -4.50 -13.06
CA MET A 67 -10.36 -3.62 -12.00
C MET A 67 -9.26 -2.69 -11.46
N TYR A 68 -8.03 -3.17 -11.27
CA TYR A 68 -6.90 -2.31 -10.89
C TYR A 68 -6.67 -1.19 -11.91
N THR A 69 -6.77 -1.50 -13.20
CA THR A 69 -6.59 -0.51 -14.28
C THR A 69 -7.67 0.56 -14.22
N ARG A 70 -8.92 0.19 -13.93
CA ARG A 70 -10.05 1.13 -13.78
C ARG A 70 -9.94 2.00 -12.53
N LEU A 71 -9.46 1.43 -11.42
CA LEU A 71 -9.31 2.14 -10.15
C LEU A 71 -8.08 3.08 -10.14
N ARG A 72 -7.03 2.74 -10.90
CA ARG A 72 -5.73 3.45 -10.92
C ARG A 72 -5.82 4.98 -10.99
N PRO A 73 -6.65 5.61 -11.85
CA PRO A 73 -6.73 7.06 -11.95
C PRO A 73 -7.20 7.74 -10.65
N ASN A 74 -7.98 7.05 -9.83
CA ASN A 74 -8.56 7.58 -8.60
C ASN A 74 -7.73 7.27 -7.35
N LEU A 75 -6.72 6.39 -7.44
CA LEU A 75 -5.98 5.91 -6.27
C LEU A 75 -5.29 7.04 -5.48
N VAL A 76 -4.67 8.01 -6.16
CA VAL A 76 -4.01 9.15 -5.51
C VAL A 76 -5.04 9.99 -4.75
N ALA A 77 -6.16 10.34 -5.39
CA ALA A 77 -7.24 11.08 -4.74
C ALA A 77 -7.86 10.32 -3.55
N LEU A 78 -7.96 8.99 -3.64
CA LEU A 78 -8.48 8.16 -2.54
C LEU A 78 -7.56 8.16 -1.32
N VAL A 79 -6.24 8.15 -1.51
CA VAL A 79 -5.30 8.24 -0.39
C VAL A 79 -5.17 9.66 0.14
N ASP A 80 -5.27 10.66 -0.73
CA ASP A 80 -5.28 12.08 -0.34
C ASP A 80 -6.53 12.44 0.48
N ALA A 81 -7.65 11.74 0.27
CA ALA A 81 -8.89 11.95 1.04
C ALA A 81 -8.75 11.61 2.54
N PHE A 82 -7.68 10.93 2.96
CA PHE A 82 -7.37 10.78 4.38
C PHE A 82 -6.83 12.05 5.03
N ASP A 83 -6.45 13.06 4.23
CA ASP A 83 -6.01 14.38 4.67
C ASP A 83 -4.89 14.33 5.73
N LEU A 84 -3.93 13.41 5.52
CA LEU A 84 -2.80 13.20 6.42
C LEU A 84 -1.70 14.22 6.10
N HIS A 85 -1.31 15.02 7.09
CA HIS A 85 -0.24 15.99 6.88
C HIS A 85 1.12 15.27 6.81
N ASP A 86 2.05 15.76 5.96
CA ASP A 86 3.45 15.29 5.88
C ASP A 86 4.16 15.16 7.25
N PHE A 87 3.78 15.98 8.24
CA PHE A 87 4.32 15.91 9.59
C PHE A 87 3.88 14.62 10.31
N GLU A 88 2.60 14.25 10.16
CA GLU A 88 2.02 13.05 10.75
C GLU A 88 2.50 11.80 9.99
N LEU A 89 2.53 11.88 8.66
CA LEU A 89 2.97 10.79 7.79
C LEU A 89 4.48 10.51 7.92
N ASN A 90 5.29 11.54 8.15
CA ASN A 90 6.74 11.48 8.38
C ASN A 90 7.49 10.55 7.41
N SER A 91 7.08 10.56 6.14
CA SER A 91 7.59 9.68 5.08
C SER A 91 8.19 10.51 3.97
N CYS A 92 9.46 10.27 3.61
CA CYS A 92 10.07 10.91 2.45
C CYS A 92 9.44 10.45 1.13
N LEU A 93 8.96 9.20 1.05
CA LEU A 93 8.33 8.65 -0.16
C LEU A 93 6.87 9.06 -0.30
N GLY A 94 6.18 9.30 0.81
CA GLY A 94 4.77 9.66 0.84
C GLY A 94 4.51 11.16 0.85
N ARG A 95 5.49 12.00 0.52
CA ARG A 95 5.33 13.45 0.54
C ARG A 95 4.25 13.90 -0.44
N TYR A 96 3.42 14.82 0.01
CA TYR A 96 2.36 15.40 -0.80
C TYR A 96 2.87 16.11 -2.07
N ASP A 97 4.03 16.77 -2.00
CA ASP A 97 4.62 17.51 -3.13
C ASP A 97 5.30 16.64 -4.19
N GLY A 98 5.39 15.32 -3.96
CA GLY A 98 6.02 14.36 -4.86
C GLY A 98 7.55 14.46 -4.96
N GLN A 99 8.22 15.33 -4.19
CA GLN A 99 9.68 15.53 -4.22
C GLN A 99 10.41 14.49 -3.35
N ALA A 100 10.17 13.21 -3.65
CA ALA A 100 10.62 12.11 -2.82
C ALA A 100 12.15 11.94 -2.82
N TYR A 101 12.80 12.16 -3.96
CA TYR A 101 14.24 11.93 -4.11
C TYR A 101 15.07 12.96 -3.35
N GLU A 102 14.68 14.23 -3.43
CA GLU A 102 15.29 15.35 -2.71
C GLU A 102 15.15 15.12 -1.20
N ALA A 103 13.95 14.80 -0.74
CA ALA A 103 13.70 14.53 0.68
C ALA A 103 14.46 13.30 1.20
N LEU A 104 14.61 12.25 0.40
CA LEU A 104 15.43 11.09 0.75
C LEU A 104 16.91 11.47 0.88
N MET A 105 17.42 12.26 -0.06
CA MET A 105 18.81 12.73 -0.04
C MET A 105 19.09 13.61 1.17
N GLU A 106 18.19 14.57 1.48
CA GLU A 106 18.29 15.41 2.67
C GLU A 106 18.28 14.57 3.95
N ARG A 107 17.34 13.62 4.07
CA ARG A 107 17.27 12.74 5.24
C ARG A 107 18.50 11.86 5.38
N ALA A 108 19.05 11.37 4.27
CA ALA A 108 20.30 10.61 4.27
C ALA A 108 21.47 11.49 4.74
N ARG A 109 21.57 12.76 4.32
CA ARG A 109 22.62 13.69 4.77
C ARG A 109 22.54 14.00 6.27
N LEU A 110 21.34 14.09 6.81
CA LEU A 110 21.10 14.33 8.24
C LEU A 110 21.44 13.12 9.13
N ASN A 111 21.63 11.93 8.53
CA ASN A 111 21.96 10.73 9.28
C ASN A 111 23.29 10.92 10.04
N PRO A 112 23.34 10.66 11.37
CA PRO A 112 24.56 10.80 12.17
C PRO A 112 25.78 10.07 11.61
N SER A 113 25.57 8.92 10.97
CA SER A 113 26.64 8.12 10.36
C SER A 113 27.34 8.83 9.19
N ASN A 114 26.65 9.76 8.53
CA ASN A 114 27.14 10.49 7.36
C ASN A 114 27.81 11.83 7.69
N ARG A 115 27.96 12.15 8.99
CA ARG A 115 28.64 13.39 9.44
C ARG A 115 30.12 13.44 9.05
N HIS A 116 30.75 12.28 8.90
CA HIS A 116 32.17 12.18 8.55
C HIS A 116 32.30 11.46 7.22
N ARG A 117 33.14 12.00 6.32
CA ARG A 117 33.47 11.35 5.03
C ARG A 117 34.05 9.95 5.21
N VAL A 118 34.74 9.72 6.33
CA VAL A 118 35.29 8.42 6.72
C VAL A 118 34.84 8.15 8.14
N HIS A 119 34.20 7.00 8.35
CA HIS A 119 33.72 6.62 9.67
C HIS A 119 34.90 6.39 10.63
N PRO A 120 34.86 6.88 11.89
CA PRO A 120 35.96 6.71 12.85
C PRO A 120 36.41 5.27 13.06
N VAL A 121 35.49 4.31 12.97
CA VAL A 121 35.80 2.86 13.03
C VAL A 121 36.75 2.44 11.90
N TRP A 122 36.61 2.97 10.69
CA TRP A 122 37.54 2.65 9.60
C TRP A 122 38.95 3.17 9.89
N LEU A 123 39.06 4.34 10.53
CA LEU A 123 40.36 4.89 10.94
C LEU A 123 41.02 4.02 11.99
N SER A 124 40.28 3.51 12.99
CA SER A 124 40.82 2.61 14.01
C SER A 124 41.21 1.24 13.44
N VAL A 125 40.48 0.71 12.46
CA VAL A 125 40.86 -0.49 11.70
C VAL A 125 42.20 -0.26 10.99
N LYS A 126 42.30 0.84 10.23
CA LYS A 126 43.50 1.15 9.44
C LYS A 126 44.73 1.40 10.32
N GLN A 127 44.54 1.92 11.53
CA GLN A 127 45.60 2.18 12.51
C GLN A 127 45.92 0.97 13.40
N GLY A 128 45.32 -0.20 13.15
CA GLY A 128 45.57 -1.42 13.93
C GLY A 128 45.14 -1.33 15.41
N THR A 129 44.29 -0.37 15.75
CA THR A 129 43.94 0.00 17.14
C THR A 129 42.60 -0.59 17.60
N LEU A 130 41.93 -1.36 16.75
CA LEU A 130 40.65 -2.01 17.04
C LEU A 130 40.67 -2.94 18.26
N SER A 131 41.83 -3.38 18.71
CA SER A 131 42.00 -4.24 19.90
C SER A 131 41.93 -3.48 21.24
N LYS A 132 41.64 -2.17 21.24
CA LYS A 132 41.55 -1.33 22.45
C LYS A 132 40.16 -0.71 22.69
N LEU A 133 39.12 -1.22 22.04
CA LEU A 133 37.72 -0.94 22.36
C LEU A 133 37.14 -2.09 23.19
#